data_AF-A0A942IFE0-F1
#
_entry.id   AF-A0A942IFE0-F1
#
_cell.length_a   1.000
_cell.length_b   1.000
_cell.length_c   1.000
_cell.angle_alpha   90.00
_cell.angle_beta   90.00
_cell.angle_gamma   90.00
#
_symmetry.space_group_name_H-M   'P 1'
#
loop_
_entity.id
_entity.type
_entity.pdbx_description
1 polymer ?
#
loop_
_entity_poly.entity_id
_entity_poly.type
_entity_poly.pdbx_seq_one_letter_code
_entity_poly.pdbx_strand_id
1 'polypeptide(L)' 'MPRQPRLDAPGALHHVMGRGIERTNIFRIDRDRDDFLNRLANQCMDGNLIVYATSIYWFGPVVSLFPGV' A
#
# COMPACT_ATOMS: atom_id res chain seq x y z
N MET A 1 0.71 23.17 -17.26
CA MET A 1 -0.69 22.70 -17.28
C MET A 1 -1.20 22.57 -15.84
N PRO A 2 -2.32 23.21 -15.48
CA PRO A 2 -2.90 23.06 -14.15
C PRO A 2 -3.44 21.63 -14.02
N ARG A 3 -3.01 20.91 -12.99
CA ARG A 3 -3.66 19.65 -12.63
C ARG A 3 -5.04 20.01 -12.06
N GLN A 4 -6.07 19.25 -12.40
CA GLN A 4 -7.38 19.45 -11.79
C GLN A 4 -7.30 19.25 -10.27
N PRO A 5 -8.13 19.96 -9.49
CA PRO A 5 -8.22 19.77 -8.05
C PRO A 5 -8.53 18.31 -7.70
N ARG A 6 -8.02 17.83 -6.57
CA ARG A 6 -8.43 16.52 -6.04
C ARG A 6 -9.89 16.63 -5.60
N LEU A 7 -10.69 15.61 -5.92
CA LEU A 7 -12.09 15.55 -5.55
C LEU A 7 -12.19 15.03 -4.10
N ASP A 8 -12.39 15.95 -3.16
CA ASP A 8 -12.59 15.62 -1.75
C ASP A 8 -14.09 15.59 -1.45
N ALA A 9 -14.72 14.45 -1.75
CA ALA A 9 -16.14 14.22 -1.52
C ALA A 9 -16.38 12.88 -0.80
N PRO A 10 -17.40 12.77 0.06
CA PRO A 10 -17.75 11.50 0.71
C PRO A 10 -17.98 10.39 -0.32
N GLY A 11 -17.32 9.24 -0.15
CA GLY A 11 -17.41 8.11 -1.07
C GLY A 11 -16.54 8.22 -2.33
N ALA A 12 -15.78 9.32 -2.51
CA ALA A 12 -14.80 9.39 -3.58
C ALA A 12 -13.70 8.35 -3.40
N LEU A 13 -13.34 7.68 -4.49
CA LEU A 13 -12.24 6.72 -4.50
C LEU A 13 -10.94 7.41 -4.89
N HIS A 14 -9.94 7.29 -4.02
CA HIS A 14 -8.62 7.86 -4.25
C HIS A 14 -7.63 6.74 -4.57
N HIS A 15 -7.04 6.79 -5.77
CA HIS A 15 -5.87 5.96 -6.09
C HIS A 15 -4.61 6.66 -5.57
N VAL A 16 -3.96 6.06 -4.57
CA VAL A 16 -2.74 6.58 -3.95
C VAL A 16 -1.54 5.77 -4.42
N MET A 17 -0.49 6.45 -4.89
CA MET A 17 0.77 5.84 -5.30
C MET A 17 1.94 6.45 -4.53
N GLY A 18 2.78 5.59 -3.94
CA GLY A 18 4.04 5.97 -3.31
C GLY A 18 5.24 5.43 -4.09
N ARG A 19 6.34 6.18 -4.12
CA ARG A 19 7.63 5.72 -4.67
C ARG A 19 8.78 6.15 -3.77
N GLY A 20 9.86 5.37 -3.75
CA GLY A 20 11.06 5.76 -3.04
C GLY A 20 11.72 7.00 -3.66
N ILE A 21 12.36 7.79 -2.81
CA ILE A 21 13.19 8.92 -3.24
C ILE A 21 14.31 8.37 -4.13
N GLU A 22 14.61 9.07 -5.23
CA GLU A 22 15.63 8.65 -6.21
C GLU A 22 15.41 7.24 -6.79
N ARG A 23 14.14 6.78 -6.84
CA ARG A 23 13.77 5.42 -7.29
C ARG A 23 14.38 4.31 -6.43
N THR A 24 14.80 4.64 -5.21
CA THR A 24 15.31 3.68 -4.24
C THR A 24 14.21 2.72 -3.80
N ASN A 25 14.59 1.50 -3.42
CA ASN A 25 13.68 0.54 -2.81
C ASN A 25 13.08 1.10 -1.51
N ILE A 26 11.76 1.09 -1.41
CA ILE A 26 11.04 1.49 -0.19
C ILE A 26 11.25 0.44 0.90
N PHE A 27 11.13 -0.84 0.53
CA PHE A 27 11.34 -1.98 1.41
C PHE A 27 12.75 -2.50 1.19
N ARG A 28 13.60 -2.41 2.21
CA ARG A 28 14.99 -2.93 2.14
C ARG A 28 15.05 -4.38 2.61
N ILE A 29 14.18 -4.72 3.55
CA ILE A 29 14.03 -6.07 4.10
C ILE A 29 12.55 -6.45 4.22
N ASP A 30 12.25 -7.74 4.31
CA ASP A 30 10.87 -8.24 4.41
C ASP A 30 10.14 -7.70 5.65
N ARG A 31 10.89 -7.45 6.73
CA ARG A 31 10.34 -6.83 7.96
C ARG A 31 9.75 -5.44 7.69
N ASP A 32 10.33 -4.64 6.79
CA ASP A 32 9.82 -3.30 6.47
C ASP A 32 8.45 -3.40 5.77
N ARG A 33 8.31 -4.41 4.89
CA ARG A 33 7.06 -4.69 4.18
C ARG A 33 5.99 -5.16 5.17
N ASP A 34 6.34 -6.09 6.04
CA ASP A 34 5.39 -6.64 7.01
C ASP A 34 4.96 -5.56 8.01
N ASP A 35 5.86 -4.69 8.46
CA ASP A 35 5.51 -3.53 9.30
C ASP A 35 4.56 -2.57 8.57
N PHE A 36 4.81 -2.27 7.29
CA PHE A 36 3.89 -1.45 6.49
C PHE A 36 2.51 -2.09 6.35
N LEU A 37 2.44 -3.37 6.02
CA LEU A 37 1.18 -4.10 5.88
C LEU A 37 0.42 -4.17 7.21
N ASN A 38 1.11 -4.40 8.32
CA ASN A 38 0.49 -4.43 9.65
C ASN A 38 -0.09 -3.07 10.03
N ARG A 39 0.64 -1.97 9.77
CA ARG A 39 0.12 -0.61 10.02
C ARG A 39 -1.07 -0.29 9.13
N LEU A 40 -1.02 -0.68 7.86
CA LEU A 40 -2.14 -0.51 6.94
C LEU A 40 -3.36 -1.29 7.42
N ALA A 41 -3.18 -2.55 7.80
CA ALA A 41 -4.24 -3.40 8.33
C ALA A 41 -4.85 -2.81 9.61
N ASN A 42 -4.04 -2.29 10.52
CA ASN A 42 -4.52 -1.62 11.73
C ASN A 42 -5.39 -0.41 11.39
N GLN A 43 -5.00 0.44 10.44
CA GLN A 43 -5.84 1.57 10.01
C GLN A 43 -7.15 1.14 9.37
N CYS A 44 -7.16 0.01 8.65
CA CYS A 44 -8.39 -0.57 8.12
C CYS A 44 -9.30 -1.11 9.23
N MET A 45 -8.72 -1.77 10.23
CA MET A 45 -9.48 -2.30 11.37
C MET A 45 -10.05 -1.19 12.26
N ASP A 46 -9.32 -0.07 12.41
CA ASP A 46 -9.80 1.12 13.12
C ASP A 46 -10.92 1.85 12.37
N GLY A 47 -11.23 1.46 11.14
CA GLY A 47 -12.27 2.09 10.30
C GLY A 47 -11.85 3.41 9.68
N ASN A 48 -10.57 3.80 9.81
CA ASN A 48 -10.04 5.04 9.25
C ASN A 48 -9.85 4.96 7.73
N LEU A 49 -9.70 3.74 7.20
CA LEU A 49 -9.42 3.51 5.79
C LEU A 49 -10.17 2.27 5.28
N ILE A 50 -10.73 2.38 4.07
CA ILE A 50 -11.28 1.24 3.33
C ILE A 50 -10.40 1.01 2.10
N VAL A 51 -9.79 -0.17 2.02
CA VAL A 51 -8.91 -0.55 0.90
C VAL A 51 -9.63 -1.54 0.00
N TYR A 52 -9.90 -1.12 -1.23
CA TYR A 52 -10.53 -1.99 -2.24
C TYR A 52 -9.52 -2.86 -2.99
N ALA A 53 -8.35 -2.31 -3.30
CA ALA A 53 -7.27 -3.01 -3.98
C ALA A 53 -5.93 -2.40 -3.56
N THR A 54 -4.89 -3.25 -3.49
CA THR A 54 -3.51 -2.81 -3.25
C THR A 54 -2.56 -3.60 -4.13
N SER A 55 -1.49 -2.97 -4.56
CA SER A 55 -0.39 -3.60 -5.27
C SER A 55 0.91 -3.10 -4.69
N ILE A 56 1.73 -4.02 -4.20
CA ILE A 56 3.06 -3.73 -3.68
C ILE A 56 4.04 -4.51 -4.53
N TYR A 57 4.91 -3.79 -5.24
CA TYR A 57 6.00 -4.42 -5.97
C TYR A 57 7.08 -4.84 -4.98
N TRP A 58 7.39 -6.13 -5.00
CA TRP A 58 8.48 -6.72 -4.24
C TRP A 58 9.34 -7.55 -5.19
N PHE A 59 10.66 -7.36 -5.10
CA PHE A 59 11.65 -8.05 -5.92
C PHE A 59 12.42 -9.04 -5.03
N GLY A 60 11.75 -10.10 -4.61
CA GLY A 60 12.40 -11.23 -3.94
C GLY A 60 11.75 -12.56 -4.36
N PRO A 61 12.25 -13.70 -3.85
CA PRO A 61 11.71 -15.01 -4.21
C PRO A 61 10.30 -15.17 -3.65
N VAL A 62 9.29 -15.41 -4.48
CA VAL A 62 7.92 -15.68 -4.03
C VAL A 62 7.93 -16.83 -3.01
N VAL A 63 7.99 -16.51 -1.72
CA VAL A 63 7.73 -17.46 -0.64
C VAL A 63 6.22 -17.46 -0.54
N SER A 64 5.60 -18.46 -1.17
CA SER A 64 4.18 -18.73 -1.07
C SER A 64 3.79 -18.89 0.40
N LEU A 65 3.30 -17.80 0.99
CA LEU A 65 2.67 -17.74 2.31
C LEU A 65 1.24 -18.29 2.22
N PHE A 66 1.10 -19.52 1.74
CA PHE A 66 -0.09 -20.36 1.94
C PHE A 66 0.34 -21.82 1.94
N PRO A 67 0.81 -22.36 3.08
CA PRO A 67 0.80 -23.79 3.29
C PRO A 67 -0.64 -24.19 3.68
N GLY A 68 -1.35 -24.90 2.80
CA GLY A 68 -2.50 -25.71 3.19
C GLY A 68 -3.89 -25.11 3.00
N VAL A 69 -4.29 -24.91 1.75
CA VAL A 69 -5.60 -25.41 1.31
C VAL A 69 -5.36 -26.70 0.54
#